data_AF-C1N0J3-F1
#
_entry.id   AF-C1N0J3-F1
#
_cell.length_a   1.000
_cell.length_b   1.000
_cell.length_c   1.000
_cell.angle_alpha   90.00
_cell.angle_beta   90.00
_cell.angle_gamma   90.00
#
_symmetry.space_group_name_H-M   'P 1'
#
loop_
_entity.id
_entity.type
_entity.pdbx_description
1 polymer ?
#
loop_
_entity_poly.entity_id
_entity_poly.type
_entity_poly.pdbx_seq_one_letter_code
_entity_poly.pdbx_strand_id
1 'polypeptide(L)'
;MTTARASIARLATIAAPPAASRRRAPTARAPAARATRRRAPALAAPRARSRSLASSSSESKSRHRRGGLDGVATRAVESSSDAPGSDASSYVIPGEPAYPGLYCDWSVTPTDVAEVWSYRVSLSSVALSVLACSAAAFAPDAPVNLNAAYFTGAGSLGVALTLIHMYVDPIKKAMQAMWLAGFIGSVGIAATHPDVSVPAFVATHPAAVWLVGPMFAALTGVAFKEGMCYGKAECAALFFVVPATLLGHLTGVGSEGFEKGAIVAWCALIAAFAARKYTQEVKDDIGDKSVFIFNDLSEEEKRAWTMRARERDPVRFARMMGEE
;
A
#
# COMPACT_ATOMS: atom_id res chain seq x y z
N MET A 1 12.92 26.51 24.76
CA MET A 1 11.76 25.60 24.93
C MET A 1 10.98 25.99 26.18
N THR A 2 9.92 26.80 26.06
CA THR A 2 8.94 27.04 27.15
C THR A 2 7.68 27.78 26.69
N THR A 3 7.74 28.58 25.62
CA THR A 3 6.64 29.46 25.19
C THR A 3 5.60 28.80 24.28
N ALA A 4 5.97 27.83 23.43
CA ALA A 4 5.03 27.21 22.48
C ALA A 4 4.02 26.24 23.12
N ARG A 5 4.36 25.60 24.26
CA ARG A 5 3.44 24.68 24.97
C ARG A 5 2.30 25.39 25.72
N ALA A 6 2.35 26.71 25.88
CA ALA A 6 1.36 27.47 26.64
C ALA A 6 0.10 27.83 25.84
N SER A 7 0.19 27.95 24.50
CA SER A 7 -0.95 28.40 23.68
C SER A 7 -2.02 27.34 23.45
N ILE A 8 -1.65 26.05 23.40
CA ILE A 8 -2.61 24.95 23.15
C ILE A 8 -3.39 24.59 24.42
N ALA A 9 -2.81 24.79 25.62
CA ALA A 9 -3.47 24.51 26.89
C ALA A 9 -4.62 25.48 27.25
N ARG A 10 -4.80 26.58 26.50
CA ARG A 10 -5.74 27.67 26.86
C ARG A 10 -7.19 27.46 26.38
N LEU A 11 -7.47 26.39 25.64
CA LEU A 11 -8.81 26.05 25.15
C LEU A 11 -9.57 25.03 26.02
N ALA A 12 -8.91 24.42 27.01
CA ALA A 12 -9.47 23.36 27.85
C ALA A 12 -10.06 23.85 29.20
N THR A 13 -10.40 25.14 29.36
CA THR A 13 -10.84 25.68 30.66
C THR A 13 -11.89 26.80 30.53
N ILE A 14 -13.05 26.47 29.95
CA ILE A 14 -14.28 27.28 30.07
C ILE A 14 -15.48 26.37 30.38
N ALA A 15 -15.49 25.72 31.56
CA ALA A 15 -16.69 25.09 32.17
C ALA A 15 -16.44 24.57 33.61
N ALA A 16 -16.30 25.45 34.62
CA ALA A 16 -16.57 25.13 36.04
C ALA A 16 -16.50 26.40 36.94
N PRO A 17 -17.39 26.56 37.95
CA PRO A 17 -17.35 27.67 38.91
C PRO A 17 -16.36 27.43 40.09
N PRO A 18 -16.00 28.47 40.87
CA PRO A 18 -14.86 28.42 41.78
C PRO A 18 -15.20 28.05 43.23
N ALA A 19 -14.30 27.33 43.92
CA ALA A 19 -14.30 27.24 45.38
C ALA A 19 -12.90 27.03 46.01
N ALA A 20 -12.70 27.70 47.15
CA ALA A 20 -11.74 27.42 48.22
C ALA A 20 -10.23 27.43 47.95
N SER A 21 -9.56 28.41 48.55
CA SER A 21 -8.11 28.54 48.66
C SER A 21 -7.50 27.61 49.73
N ARG A 22 -6.21 27.26 49.56
CA ARG A 22 -5.25 27.12 50.68
C ARG A 22 -3.80 27.24 50.19
N ARG A 23 -3.03 28.13 50.83
CA ARG A 23 -1.58 28.30 50.63
C ARG A 23 -0.79 27.33 51.53
N ARG A 24 0.34 26.79 51.04
CA ARG A 24 1.68 26.98 51.64
C ARG A 24 2.79 26.45 50.72
N ALA A 25 3.99 26.96 50.94
CA ALA A 25 5.20 26.71 50.12
C ALA A 25 6.37 26.19 51.02
N PRO A 26 7.66 26.30 50.69
CA PRO A 26 8.44 25.12 50.29
C PRO A 26 9.73 24.89 51.12
N THR A 27 10.35 23.71 50.99
CA THR A 27 11.75 23.41 51.39
C THR A 27 12.27 22.20 50.57
N ALA A 28 13.57 21.86 50.54
CA ALA A 28 14.75 22.64 50.14
C ALA A 28 15.95 21.67 49.94
N ARG A 29 16.97 22.12 49.18
CA ARG A 29 18.37 21.60 49.12
C ARG A 29 18.69 20.22 48.48
N ALA A 30 19.70 20.28 47.59
CA ALA A 30 20.61 19.21 47.15
C ALA A 30 21.92 19.29 48.02
N PRO A 31 23.14 18.79 47.66
CA PRO A 31 23.63 18.03 46.48
C PRO A 31 24.68 16.91 46.80
N ALA A 32 25.52 16.56 45.80
CA ALA A 32 26.77 15.74 45.84
C ALA A 32 26.59 14.20 45.96
N ALA A 33 27.49 13.30 45.54
CA ALA A 33 28.57 13.21 44.51
C ALA A 33 28.90 11.68 44.35
N ARG A 34 29.90 11.13 43.62
CA ARG A 34 31.07 11.58 42.83
C ARG A 34 31.41 10.50 41.76
N ALA A 35 32.40 10.73 40.89
CA ALA A 35 32.85 9.82 39.81
C ALA A 35 33.67 8.58 40.24
N THR A 36 33.62 7.51 39.42
CA THR A 36 34.76 6.69 38.87
C THR A 36 34.17 5.69 37.84
N ARG A 37 34.55 5.59 36.56
CA ARG A 37 35.86 5.40 35.87
C ARG A 37 36.48 4.00 36.04
N ARG A 38 36.19 3.04 35.12
CA ARG A 38 37.20 2.27 34.34
C ARG A 38 36.65 1.13 33.45
N ARG A 39 37.19 1.08 32.21
CA ARG A 39 37.64 -0.09 31.40
C ARG A 39 36.70 -1.28 31.11
N ALA A 40 36.51 -1.53 29.81
CA ALA A 40 36.35 -2.87 29.22
C ALA A 40 37.67 -3.68 29.27
N PRO A 41 37.64 -5.00 28.97
CA PRO A 41 37.92 -5.40 27.59
C PRO A 41 36.98 -6.49 27.03
N ALA A 42 37.10 -6.74 25.73
CA ALA A 42 36.34 -7.73 24.96
C ALA A 42 36.82 -9.18 25.19
N LEU A 43 36.01 -10.17 24.80
CA LEU A 43 36.41 -11.29 23.93
C LEU A 43 35.28 -12.28 23.58
N ALA A 44 35.51 -13.01 22.47
CA ALA A 44 34.95 -14.32 22.11
C ALA A 44 33.45 -14.44 21.75
N ALA A 45 33.17 -14.46 20.45
CA ALA A 45 32.10 -15.29 19.87
C ALA A 45 32.61 -16.72 19.63
N PRO A 46 31.71 -17.73 19.60
CA PRO A 46 31.97 -18.96 18.84
C PRO A 46 30.84 -19.34 17.87
N ARG A 47 31.24 -19.48 16.59
CA ARG A 47 30.79 -20.43 15.57
C ARG A 47 29.43 -21.13 15.72
N ALA A 48 28.58 -20.83 14.74
CA ALA A 48 27.90 -21.77 13.84
C ALA A 48 27.88 -23.28 14.21
N ARG A 49 26.67 -23.84 14.29
CA ARG A 49 26.40 -25.24 13.98
C ARG A 49 25.27 -25.36 12.98
N SER A 50 25.62 -25.77 11.76
CA SER A 50 24.69 -26.29 10.76
C SER A 50 24.04 -27.58 11.26
N ARG A 51 22.71 -27.68 11.16
CA ARG A 51 22.00 -28.97 11.15
C ARG A 51 21.06 -29.02 9.95
N SER A 52 21.52 -29.74 8.92
CA SER A 52 20.65 -30.33 7.92
C SER A 52 19.93 -31.53 8.58
N LEU A 53 18.61 -31.52 8.52
CA LEU A 53 17.69 -32.67 8.61
C LEU A 53 16.46 -32.23 7.79
N ALA A 54 16.28 -32.73 6.58
CA ALA A 54 15.64 -34.02 6.27
C ALA A 54 14.14 -33.84 6.04
N SER A 55 13.70 -34.25 4.85
CA SER A 55 12.34 -34.18 4.33
C SER A 55 11.34 -35.02 5.14
N SER A 56 10.15 -34.47 5.38
CA SER A 56 8.95 -35.26 5.64
C SER A 56 7.80 -34.75 4.79
N SER A 57 7.53 -35.44 3.69
CA SER A 57 6.31 -35.30 2.90
C SER A 57 5.11 -35.79 3.72
N SER A 58 4.13 -34.92 3.95
CA SER A 58 2.82 -35.30 4.49
C SER A 58 1.71 -34.82 3.57
N GLU A 59 1.17 -35.73 2.75
CA GLU A 59 -0.07 -35.49 2.02
C GLU A 59 -1.21 -35.22 3.01
N SER A 60 -1.85 -34.05 2.92
CA SER A 60 -3.06 -33.74 3.66
C SER A 60 -4.22 -33.55 2.70
N LYS A 61 -5.04 -34.60 2.56
CA LYS A 61 -6.34 -34.53 1.87
C LYS A 61 -7.33 -33.77 2.76
N SER A 62 -7.53 -32.47 2.53
CA SER A 62 -8.65 -31.73 3.13
C SER A 62 -9.72 -31.40 2.09
N ARG A 63 -10.95 -31.85 2.38
CA ARG A 63 -12.12 -31.71 1.49
C ARG A 63 -12.52 -30.25 1.30
N HIS A 64 -12.98 -29.94 0.08
CA HIS A 64 -13.83 -28.79 -0.19
C HIS A 64 -14.97 -28.63 0.83
N ARG A 65 -15.20 -27.39 1.28
CA ARG A 65 -16.54 -26.89 1.63
C ARG A 65 -16.75 -25.54 0.95
N ARG A 66 -17.81 -25.45 0.14
CA ARG A 66 -18.22 -24.22 -0.56
C ARG A 66 -18.88 -23.23 0.39
N GLY A 67 -18.71 -21.95 0.06
CA GLY A 67 -19.42 -20.79 0.60
C GLY A 67 -18.59 -19.55 0.24
N GLY A 68 -19.06 -18.58 -0.53
CA GLY A 68 -20.39 -18.42 -1.10
C GLY A 68 -20.64 -16.93 -1.34
N LEU A 69 -20.15 -16.42 -2.46
CA LEU A 69 -20.37 -15.05 -2.94
C LEU A 69 -20.46 -15.09 -4.47
N ASP A 70 -21.65 -15.44 -4.96
CA ASP A 70 -21.99 -15.37 -6.38
C ASP A 70 -22.15 -13.90 -6.79
N GLY A 71 -21.61 -13.47 -7.95
CA GLY A 71 -21.72 -12.04 -8.31
C GLY A 71 -21.02 -11.49 -9.54
N VAL A 72 -20.30 -12.28 -10.36
CA VAL A 72 -19.85 -11.81 -11.69
C VAL A 72 -20.13 -12.88 -12.73
N ALA A 73 -21.23 -12.71 -13.47
CA ALA A 73 -21.58 -13.58 -14.57
C ALA A 73 -20.77 -13.21 -15.82
N THR A 74 -19.61 -13.86 -16.01
CA THR A 74 -18.99 -13.94 -17.33
C THR A 74 -19.95 -14.66 -18.26
N ARG A 75 -20.46 -13.94 -19.27
CA ARG A 75 -21.41 -14.46 -20.23
C ARG A 75 -20.70 -15.47 -21.13
N ALA A 76 -20.80 -16.75 -20.77
CA ALA A 76 -20.24 -17.84 -21.55
C ALA A 76 -20.79 -17.77 -22.98
N VAL A 77 -19.89 -17.71 -23.96
CA VAL A 77 -20.23 -17.91 -25.37
C VAL A 77 -20.68 -19.37 -25.53
N GLU A 78 -21.78 -19.59 -26.24
CA GLU A 78 -22.44 -20.90 -26.33
C GLU A 78 -21.49 -21.95 -26.94
N SER A 79 -21.50 -23.15 -26.35
CA SER A 79 -20.57 -24.21 -26.73
C SER A 79 -20.97 -24.85 -28.06
N SER A 80 -20.19 -24.62 -29.11
CA SER A 80 -19.97 -25.64 -30.13
C SER A 80 -18.85 -26.58 -29.66
N SER A 81 -18.98 -27.86 -30.01
CA SER A 81 -18.18 -28.95 -29.45
C SER A 81 -16.76 -29.01 -30.01
N ASP A 82 -15.76 -28.73 -29.15
CA ASP A 82 -14.49 -29.46 -29.07
C ASP A 82 -13.80 -29.15 -27.71
N ALA A 83 -12.82 -29.96 -27.30
CA ALA A 83 -12.37 -30.08 -25.91
C ALA A 83 -11.78 -28.78 -25.28
N PRO A 84 -11.95 -28.56 -23.96
CA PRO A 84 -11.58 -27.31 -23.31
C PRO A 84 -10.05 -27.16 -23.15
N GLY A 85 -9.50 -26.23 -23.92
CA GLY A 85 -8.10 -25.81 -23.85
C GLY A 85 -7.90 -24.69 -24.85
N SER A 86 -8.35 -23.48 -24.47
CA SER A 86 -8.54 -22.31 -25.33
C SER A 86 -7.43 -22.14 -26.38
N ASP A 87 -7.85 -22.09 -27.65
CA ASP A 87 -6.96 -21.73 -28.73
C ASP A 87 -6.49 -20.28 -28.51
N ALA A 88 -5.19 -20.01 -28.70
CA ALA A 88 -4.61 -18.72 -28.32
C ALA A 88 -5.25 -17.51 -29.04
N SER A 89 -5.93 -17.76 -30.16
CA SER A 89 -6.75 -16.79 -30.90
C SER A 89 -7.94 -16.23 -30.10
N SER A 90 -8.46 -16.94 -29.09
CA SER A 90 -9.69 -16.56 -28.37
C SER A 90 -9.55 -15.31 -27.49
N TYR A 91 -8.33 -14.81 -27.29
CA TYR A 91 -8.04 -13.65 -26.44
C TYR A 91 -7.86 -12.34 -27.23
N VAL A 92 -7.92 -12.41 -28.57
CA VAL A 92 -7.94 -11.25 -29.47
C VAL A 92 -9.38 -10.97 -29.88
N ILE A 93 -9.84 -9.73 -29.74
CA ILE A 93 -11.21 -9.32 -30.10
C ILE A 93 -11.20 -8.87 -31.58
N PRO A 94 -12.07 -9.42 -32.44
CA PRO A 94 -12.16 -8.99 -33.84
C PRO A 94 -12.45 -7.49 -33.97
N GLY A 95 -11.56 -6.77 -34.65
CA GLY A 95 -11.67 -5.31 -34.86
C GLY A 95 -10.96 -4.46 -33.80
N GLU A 96 -10.54 -5.04 -32.68
CA GLU A 96 -9.72 -4.35 -31.67
C GLU A 96 -8.21 -4.57 -31.94
N PRO A 97 -7.32 -3.70 -31.43
CA PRO A 97 -5.89 -3.95 -31.46
C PRO A 97 -5.51 -5.26 -30.74
N ALA A 98 -4.62 -6.02 -31.36
CA ALA A 98 -3.96 -7.18 -30.75
C ALA A 98 -2.58 -6.78 -30.23
N TYR A 99 -2.28 -7.15 -28.99
CA TYR A 99 -1.01 -6.89 -28.33
C TYR A 99 -0.24 -8.19 -28.13
N PRO A 100 1.06 -8.27 -28.51
CA PRO A 100 1.85 -9.48 -28.35
C PRO A 100 2.26 -9.70 -26.89
N GLY A 101 1.66 -10.69 -26.23
CA GLY A 101 2.03 -11.12 -24.89
C GLY A 101 3.08 -12.24 -24.89
N LEU A 102 3.59 -12.56 -23.70
CA LEU A 102 4.51 -13.66 -23.46
C LEU A 102 3.89 -15.03 -23.74
N TYR A 103 2.60 -15.24 -23.40
CA TYR A 103 1.93 -16.55 -23.53
C TYR A 103 0.94 -16.65 -24.69
N CYS A 104 0.30 -15.55 -25.07
CA CYS A 104 -0.60 -15.39 -26.23
C CYS A 104 -0.69 -13.91 -26.63
N ASP A 105 -1.27 -13.66 -27.80
CA ASP A 105 -1.70 -12.31 -28.19
C ASP A 105 -3.06 -12.02 -27.54
N TRP A 106 -3.29 -10.75 -27.17
CA TRP A 106 -4.47 -10.36 -26.40
C TRP A 106 -4.97 -8.97 -26.79
N SER A 107 -6.28 -8.75 -26.65
CA SER A 107 -6.91 -7.43 -26.79
C SER A 107 -7.38 -6.88 -25.44
N VAL A 108 -7.44 -5.56 -25.34
CA VAL A 108 -8.06 -4.86 -24.21
C VAL A 108 -9.58 -4.99 -24.32
N THR A 109 -10.25 -5.44 -23.25
CA THR A 109 -11.71 -5.59 -23.22
C THR A 109 -12.38 -4.33 -22.63
N PRO A 110 -13.69 -4.09 -22.89
CA PRO A 110 -14.44 -3.02 -22.22
C PRO A 110 -14.44 -3.14 -20.68
N THR A 111 -14.36 -4.36 -20.13
CA THR A 111 -14.21 -4.61 -18.69
C THR A 111 -12.86 -4.09 -18.19
N ASP A 112 -11.78 -4.42 -18.89
CA ASP A 112 -10.43 -3.97 -18.52
C ASP A 112 -10.35 -2.42 -18.54
N VAL A 113 -11.00 -1.79 -19.52
CA VAL A 113 -11.12 -0.32 -19.60
C VAL A 113 -11.82 0.22 -18.35
N ALA A 114 -12.96 -0.35 -17.95
CA ALA A 114 -13.70 0.08 -16.76
C ALA A 114 -12.90 -0.12 -15.46
N GLU A 115 -12.18 -1.22 -15.33
CA GLU A 115 -11.32 -1.50 -14.18
C GLU A 115 -10.14 -0.51 -14.09
N VAL A 116 -9.45 -0.26 -15.21
CA VAL A 116 -8.35 0.72 -15.26
C VAL A 116 -8.84 2.12 -14.94
N TRP A 117 -9.96 2.58 -15.51
CA TRP A 117 -10.52 3.89 -15.17
C TRP A 117 -10.93 3.98 -13.69
N SER A 118 -11.53 2.93 -13.14
CA SER A 118 -11.88 2.86 -11.71
C SER A 118 -10.64 2.89 -10.81
N TYR A 119 -9.54 2.24 -11.20
CA TYR A 119 -8.23 2.33 -10.54
C TYR A 119 -7.67 3.75 -10.58
N ARG A 120 -7.67 4.41 -11.75
CA ARG A 120 -7.18 5.80 -11.93
C ARG A 120 -7.97 6.82 -11.10
N VAL A 121 -9.30 6.71 -11.07
CA VAL A 121 -10.18 7.54 -10.22
C VAL A 121 -9.88 7.29 -8.74
N SER A 122 -9.68 6.03 -8.34
CA SER A 122 -9.33 5.67 -6.96
C SER A 122 -7.99 6.30 -6.53
N LEU A 123 -6.96 6.27 -7.38
CA LEU A 123 -5.68 6.95 -7.11
C LEU A 123 -5.83 8.48 -7.00
N SER A 124 -6.67 9.08 -7.83
CA SER A 124 -6.96 10.52 -7.74
C SER A 124 -7.65 10.89 -6.43
N SER A 125 -8.60 10.07 -5.98
CA SER A 125 -9.24 10.24 -4.66
C SER A 125 -8.25 10.09 -3.51
N VAL A 126 -7.28 9.16 -3.60
CA VAL A 126 -6.16 9.07 -2.63
C VAL A 126 -5.33 10.35 -2.63
N ALA A 127 -4.93 10.86 -3.81
CA ALA A 127 -4.13 12.08 -3.93
C ALA A 127 -4.87 13.30 -3.33
N LEU A 128 -6.12 13.53 -3.72
CA LEU A 128 -6.95 14.62 -3.20
C LEU A 128 -7.13 14.54 -1.68
N SER A 129 -7.31 13.32 -1.14
CA SER A 129 -7.41 13.09 0.31
C SER A 129 -6.10 13.40 1.04
N VAL A 130 -4.95 13.05 0.47
CA VAL A 130 -3.63 13.42 1.01
C VAL A 130 -3.47 14.94 1.02
N LEU A 131 -3.80 15.63 -0.08
CA LEU A 131 -3.74 17.09 -0.16
C LEU A 131 -4.67 17.75 0.88
N ALA A 132 -5.92 17.29 0.99
CA ALA A 132 -6.91 17.81 1.92
C ALA A 132 -6.50 17.60 3.40
N CYS A 133 -5.96 16.43 3.75
CA CYS A 133 -5.43 16.19 5.10
C CYS A 133 -4.17 17.03 5.39
N SER A 134 -3.29 17.18 4.40
CA SER A 134 -2.03 17.91 4.55
C SER A 134 -2.23 19.41 4.66
N ALA A 135 -3.30 19.96 4.08
CA ALA A 135 -3.65 21.37 4.19
C ALA A 135 -3.75 21.84 5.65
N ALA A 136 -4.24 20.99 6.56
CA ALA A 136 -4.34 21.31 8.00
C ALA A 136 -2.98 21.59 8.68
N ALA A 137 -1.87 21.11 8.13
CA ALA A 137 -0.52 21.41 8.64
C ALA A 137 -0.05 22.84 8.34
N PHE A 138 -0.74 23.54 7.42
CA PHE A 138 -0.41 24.89 6.93
C PHE A 138 -1.55 25.89 7.16
N ALA A 139 -2.80 25.43 7.17
CA ALA A 139 -4.01 26.20 7.47
C ALA A 139 -4.89 25.42 8.46
N PRO A 140 -4.64 25.50 9.77
CA PRO A 140 -5.38 24.73 10.79
C PRO A 140 -6.88 25.04 10.82
N ASP A 141 -7.27 26.27 10.47
CA ASP A 141 -8.66 26.74 10.43
C ASP A 141 -9.39 26.41 9.11
N ALA A 142 -8.80 25.59 8.23
CA ALA A 142 -9.43 25.19 6.98
C ALA A 142 -10.74 24.40 7.24
N PRO A 143 -11.85 24.70 6.55
CA PRO A 143 -13.16 24.09 6.79
C PRO A 143 -13.28 22.68 6.16
N VAL A 144 -12.25 21.85 6.34
CA VAL A 144 -12.14 20.49 5.80
C VAL A 144 -12.45 19.49 6.90
N ASN A 145 -13.43 18.60 6.67
CA ASN A 145 -13.64 17.46 7.55
C ASN A 145 -12.51 16.44 7.33
N LEU A 146 -11.47 16.51 8.17
CA LEU A 146 -10.25 15.70 8.05
C LEU A 146 -10.52 14.20 8.19
N ASN A 147 -11.49 13.78 9.01
CA ASN A 147 -11.86 12.37 9.10
C ASN A 147 -12.54 11.89 7.81
N ALA A 148 -13.46 12.68 7.24
CA ALA A 148 -14.08 12.34 5.96
C ALA A 148 -13.03 12.25 4.85
N ALA A 149 -12.17 13.26 4.70
CA ALA A 149 -11.08 13.24 3.72
C ALA A 149 -10.16 12.03 3.91
N TYR A 150 -9.72 11.77 5.15
CA TYR A 150 -8.87 10.64 5.48
C TYR A 150 -9.49 9.29 5.13
N PHE A 151 -10.73 9.04 5.56
CA PHE A 151 -11.41 7.76 5.30
C PHE A 151 -11.82 7.58 3.83
N THR A 152 -12.14 8.67 3.10
CA THR A 152 -12.32 8.63 1.64
C THR A 152 -11.02 8.20 0.96
N GLY A 153 -9.87 8.75 1.34
CA GLY A 153 -8.57 8.35 0.80
C GLY A 153 -8.20 6.91 1.18
N ALA A 154 -8.38 6.54 2.44
CA ALA A 154 -8.12 5.19 2.95
C ALA A 154 -8.97 4.13 2.25
N GLY A 155 -10.28 4.39 2.05
CA GLY A 155 -11.17 3.52 1.28
C GLY A 155 -10.78 3.45 -0.20
N SER A 156 -10.47 4.59 -0.82
CA SER A 156 -10.04 4.65 -2.22
C SER A 156 -8.74 3.89 -2.47
N LEU A 157 -7.81 3.88 -1.51
CA LEU A 157 -6.61 3.05 -1.58
C LEU A 157 -6.96 1.55 -1.56
N GLY A 158 -7.95 1.12 -0.78
CA GLY A 158 -8.43 -0.27 -0.77
C GLY A 158 -9.06 -0.69 -2.11
N VAL A 159 -9.85 0.20 -2.73
CA VAL A 159 -10.38 -0.01 -4.08
C VAL A 159 -9.24 -0.10 -5.10
N ALA A 160 -8.29 0.83 -5.07
CA ALA A 160 -7.12 0.79 -5.95
C ALA A 160 -6.30 -0.50 -5.79
N LEU A 161 -6.07 -0.97 -4.56
CA LEU A 161 -5.38 -2.24 -4.26
C LEU A 161 -6.17 -3.49 -4.68
N THR A 162 -7.48 -3.37 -4.90
CA THR A 162 -8.30 -4.46 -5.45
C THR A 162 -8.14 -4.52 -6.97
N LEU A 163 -8.26 -3.36 -7.63
CA LEU A 163 -8.20 -3.19 -9.09
C LEU A 163 -6.77 -3.18 -9.68
N ILE A 164 -5.72 -3.10 -8.86
CA ILE A 164 -4.35 -3.05 -9.36
C ILE A 164 -3.95 -4.36 -10.06
N HIS A 165 -3.60 -4.28 -11.34
CA HIS A 165 -2.93 -5.37 -12.05
C HIS A 165 -1.48 -5.50 -11.54
N MET A 166 -1.11 -6.70 -11.10
CA MET A 166 0.21 -7.00 -10.53
C MET A 166 0.49 -8.49 -10.71
N TYR A 167 1.53 -8.85 -11.47
CA TYR A 167 1.85 -10.24 -11.82
C TYR A 167 2.16 -11.15 -10.60
N VAL A 168 2.53 -10.56 -9.46
CA VAL A 168 2.94 -11.29 -8.25
C VAL A 168 1.85 -11.19 -7.18
N ASP A 169 0.86 -12.09 -7.25
CA ASP A 169 -0.27 -12.13 -6.33
C ASP A 169 0.10 -12.12 -4.84
N PRO A 170 1.14 -12.84 -4.36
CA PRO A 170 1.55 -12.76 -2.95
C PRO A 170 1.88 -11.33 -2.49
N ILE A 171 2.47 -10.50 -3.36
CA ILE A 171 2.77 -9.10 -3.07
C ILE A 171 1.48 -8.28 -3.02
N LYS A 172 0.58 -8.46 -4.00
CA LYS A 172 -0.76 -7.82 -3.99
C LYS A 172 -1.54 -8.16 -2.71
N LYS A 173 -1.52 -9.42 -2.27
CA LYS A 173 -2.17 -9.87 -1.03
C LYS A 173 -1.50 -9.33 0.23
N ALA A 174 -0.17 -9.25 0.27
CA ALA A 174 0.55 -8.60 1.37
C ALA A 174 0.17 -7.10 1.48
N MET A 175 0.09 -6.38 0.35
CA MET A 175 -0.35 -4.98 0.31
C MET A 175 -1.81 -4.82 0.77
N GLN A 176 -2.72 -5.70 0.35
CA GLN A 176 -4.11 -5.71 0.82
C GLN A 176 -4.21 -5.96 2.34
N ALA A 177 -3.39 -6.87 2.89
CA ALA A 177 -3.34 -7.14 4.32
C ALA A 177 -2.78 -5.95 5.13
N MET A 178 -1.70 -5.32 4.64
CA MET A 178 -1.11 -4.11 5.25
C MET A 178 -2.10 -2.93 5.22
N TRP A 179 -2.82 -2.74 4.11
CA TRP A 179 -3.91 -1.77 4.01
C TRP A 179 -5.00 -2.04 5.06
N LEU A 180 -5.51 -3.27 5.14
CA LEU A 180 -6.58 -3.63 6.06
C LEU A 180 -6.15 -3.44 7.52
N ALA A 181 -4.93 -3.83 7.88
CA ALA A 181 -4.38 -3.63 9.23
C ALA A 181 -4.32 -2.15 9.59
N GLY A 182 -3.82 -1.29 8.69
CA GLY A 182 -3.75 0.15 8.93
C GLY A 182 -5.12 0.84 8.93
N PHE A 183 -6.05 0.36 8.11
CA PHE A 183 -7.43 0.83 8.08
C PHE A 183 -8.15 0.52 9.40
N ILE A 184 -8.04 -0.72 9.90
CA ILE A 184 -8.59 -1.12 11.21
C ILE A 184 -7.96 -0.31 12.35
N GLY A 185 -6.63 -0.11 12.33
CA GLY A 185 -5.95 0.74 13.30
C GLY A 185 -6.48 2.19 13.30
N SER A 186 -6.78 2.73 12.12
CA SER A 186 -7.37 4.07 11.95
C SER A 186 -8.80 4.16 12.49
N VAL A 187 -9.63 3.15 12.22
CA VAL A 187 -10.99 3.04 12.79
C VAL A 187 -10.91 2.93 14.32
N GLY A 188 -9.94 2.17 14.86
CA GLY A 188 -9.68 2.08 16.30
C GLY A 188 -9.35 3.43 16.94
N ILE A 189 -8.51 4.25 16.29
CA ILE A 189 -8.22 5.63 16.73
C ILE A 189 -9.51 6.46 16.73
N ALA A 190 -10.24 6.50 15.61
CA ALA A 190 -11.46 7.29 15.47
C ALA A 190 -12.56 6.90 16.49
N ALA A 191 -12.68 5.62 16.81
CA ALA A 191 -13.66 5.11 17.78
C ALA A 191 -13.26 5.37 19.24
N THR A 192 -11.96 5.44 19.54
CA THR A 192 -11.46 5.67 20.92
C THR A 192 -11.21 7.14 21.24
N HIS A 193 -11.01 7.98 20.22
CA HIS A 193 -10.73 9.41 20.35
C HIS A 193 -11.64 10.24 19.42
N PRO A 194 -12.98 10.18 19.58
CA PRO A 194 -13.93 10.79 18.64
C PRO A 194 -13.80 12.31 18.51
N ASP A 195 -13.26 12.99 19.54
CA ASP A 195 -13.07 14.45 19.58
C ASP A 195 -11.89 14.94 18.71
N VAL A 196 -11.07 14.04 18.18
CA VAL A 196 -9.86 14.38 17.40
C VAL A 196 -9.83 13.58 16.09
N SER A 197 -9.55 14.24 14.97
CA SER A 197 -9.41 13.54 13.69
C SER A 197 -8.19 12.61 13.67
N VAL A 198 -8.25 11.49 12.95
CA VAL A 198 -7.16 10.52 12.87
C VAL A 198 -5.83 11.17 12.43
N PRO A 199 -5.78 12.06 11.41
CA PRO A 199 -4.54 12.78 11.07
C PRO A 199 -3.99 13.65 12.21
N ALA A 200 -4.86 14.40 12.90
CA ALA A 200 -4.45 15.27 14.00
C ALA A 200 -4.02 14.48 15.26
N PHE A 201 -4.65 13.33 15.51
CA PHE A 201 -4.25 12.41 16.57
C PHE A 201 -2.85 11.85 16.29
N VAL A 202 -2.61 11.34 15.08
CA VAL A 202 -1.29 10.81 14.67
C VAL A 202 -0.23 11.89 14.79
N ALA A 203 -0.46 13.09 14.26
CA ALA A 203 0.49 14.22 14.30
C ALA A 203 0.88 14.67 15.72
N THR A 204 0.08 14.33 16.74
CA THR A 204 0.36 14.62 18.15
C THR A 204 0.82 13.40 18.96
N HIS A 205 0.67 12.19 18.41
CA HIS A 205 1.00 10.92 19.04
C HIS A 205 1.84 10.05 18.08
N PRO A 206 3.17 10.28 17.97
CA PRO A 206 4.03 9.57 17.03
C PRO A 206 3.91 8.04 17.04
N ALA A 207 3.68 7.43 18.21
CA ALA A 207 3.47 5.99 18.35
C ALA A 207 2.23 5.46 17.59
N ALA A 208 1.25 6.30 17.28
CA ALA A 208 0.08 5.95 16.47
C ALA A 208 0.45 5.60 15.02
N VAL A 209 1.66 5.93 14.55
CA VAL A 209 2.20 5.44 13.28
C VAL A 209 2.27 3.90 13.25
N TRP A 210 2.38 3.21 14.38
CA TRP A 210 2.25 1.74 14.40
C TRP A 210 0.85 1.24 14.03
N LEU A 211 -0.19 2.03 14.27
CA LEU A 211 -1.58 1.69 13.96
C LEU A 211 -1.96 2.04 12.53
N VAL A 212 -1.51 3.19 11.99
CA VAL A 212 -1.89 3.65 10.64
C VAL A 212 -0.83 3.35 9.58
N GLY A 213 0.43 3.24 9.98
CA GLY A 213 1.60 3.04 9.11
C GLY A 213 1.53 1.84 8.16
N PRO A 214 0.96 0.68 8.53
CA PRO A 214 0.76 -0.43 7.60
C PRO A 214 -0.03 -0.02 6.34
N MET A 215 -1.03 0.85 6.45
CA MET A 215 -1.78 1.32 5.27
C MET A 215 -0.90 2.17 4.34
N PHE A 216 0.01 2.97 4.90
CA PHE A 216 0.96 3.75 4.11
C PHE A 216 2.12 2.90 3.58
N ALA A 217 2.43 1.75 4.19
CA ALA A 217 3.31 0.74 3.60
C ALA A 217 2.64 0.09 2.36
N ALA A 218 1.32 -0.11 2.37
CA ALA A 218 0.60 -0.55 1.17
C ALA A 218 0.60 0.53 0.06
N LEU A 219 0.43 1.82 0.40
CA LEU A 219 0.63 2.93 -0.56
C LEU A 219 2.05 2.97 -1.11
N THR A 220 3.05 2.72 -0.26
CA THR A 220 4.46 2.61 -0.64
C THR A 220 4.67 1.45 -1.62
N GLY A 221 3.95 0.33 -1.47
CA GLY A 221 3.93 -0.77 -2.44
C GLY A 221 3.37 -0.39 -3.82
N VAL A 222 2.35 0.49 -3.87
CA VAL A 222 1.84 1.06 -5.14
C VAL A 222 2.91 1.95 -5.77
N ALA A 223 3.55 2.82 -4.97
CA ALA A 223 4.65 3.66 -5.43
C ALA A 223 5.86 2.84 -5.91
N PHE A 224 6.15 1.70 -5.27
CA PHE A 224 7.19 0.76 -5.70
C PHE A 224 6.89 0.16 -7.08
N LYS A 225 5.68 -0.38 -7.31
CA LYS A 225 5.27 -0.91 -8.63
C LYS A 225 5.56 0.13 -9.72
N GLU A 226 5.01 1.32 -9.55
CA GLU A 226 5.02 2.35 -10.59
C GLU A 226 6.41 2.96 -10.76
N GLY A 227 7.13 3.21 -9.65
CA GLY A 227 8.45 3.84 -9.68
C GLY A 227 9.57 2.90 -10.11
N MET A 228 9.66 1.74 -9.47
CA MET A 228 10.78 0.82 -9.63
C MET A 228 10.59 -0.17 -10.78
N CYS A 229 9.35 -0.57 -11.09
CA CYS A 229 9.08 -1.50 -12.19
C CYS A 229 8.71 -0.80 -13.51
N TYR A 230 8.08 0.38 -13.46
CA TYR A 230 7.64 1.15 -14.65
C TYR A 230 8.36 2.49 -14.83
N GLY A 231 9.44 2.74 -14.08
CA GLY A 231 10.34 3.90 -14.29
C GLY A 231 9.73 5.27 -14.00
N LYS A 232 8.63 5.36 -13.24
CA LYS A 232 7.97 6.62 -12.91
C LYS A 232 8.74 7.35 -11.80
N ALA A 233 9.59 8.31 -12.15
CA ALA A 233 10.47 9.02 -11.22
C ALA A 233 9.75 9.60 -9.98
N GLU A 234 8.55 10.16 -10.16
CA GLU A 234 7.72 10.67 -9.05
C GLU A 234 7.28 9.57 -8.07
N CYS A 235 7.03 8.35 -8.56
CA CYS A 235 6.67 7.21 -7.72
C CYS A 235 7.91 6.61 -7.03
N ALA A 236 9.07 6.61 -7.70
CA ALA A 236 10.33 6.21 -7.09
C ALA A 236 10.72 7.16 -5.96
N ALA A 237 10.51 8.47 -6.12
CA ALA A 237 10.67 9.45 -5.04
C ALA A 237 9.63 9.23 -3.92
N LEU A 238 8.36 9.01 -4.26
CA LEU A 238 7.28 8.77 -3.29
C LEU A 238 7.55 7.51 -2.43
N PHE A 239 8.14 6.46 -3.03
CA PHE A 239 8.56 5.24 -2.33
C PHE A 239 9.55 5.52 -1.18
N PHE A 240 10.41 6.54 -1.29
CA PHE A 240 11.29 6.96 -0.19
C PHE A 240 10.64 8.01 0.72
N VAL A 241 9.91 8.97 0.17
CA VAL A 241 9.30 10.08 0.93
C VAL A 241 8.24 9.59 1.92
N VAL A 242 7.38 8.64 1.55
CA VAL A 242 6.30 8.15 2.43
C VAL A 242 6.88 7.47 3.69
N PRO A 243 7.78 6.46 3.60
CA PRO A 243 8.41 5.88 4.79
C PRO A 243 9.28 6.88 5.56
N ALA A 244 10.04 7.74 4.89
CA ALA A 244 10.91 8.71 5.56
C ALA A 244 10.10 9.73 6.40
N THR A 245 8.94 10.17 5.90
CA THR A 245 8.03 11.06 6.63
C THR A 245 7.51 10.36 7.89
N LEU A 246 6.96 9.15 7.75
CA LEU A 246 6.32 8.43 8.85
C LEU A 246 7.31 7.92 9.90
N LEU A 247 8.48 7.43 9.49
CA LEU A 247 9.54 7.00 10.40
C LEU A 247 10.23 8.20 11.06
N GLY A 248 10.43 9.31 10.34
CA GLY A 248 10.93 10.56 10.89
C GLY A 248 10.03 11.10 12.01
N HIS A 249 8.72 11.05 11.79
CA HIS A 249 7.71 11.39 12.79
C HIS A 249 7.70 10.42 13.98
N LEU A 250 7.56 9.10 13.71
CA LEU A 250 7.54 8.04 14.73
C LEU A 250 8.76 8.08 15.67
N THR A 251 9.94 8.38 15.14
CA THR A 251 11.19 8.44 15.91
C THR A 251 11.45 9.79 16.56
N GLY A 252 10.72 10.86 16.17
CA GLY A 252 10.98 12.23 16.61
C GLY A 252 12.33 12.79 16.17
N VAL A 253 12.98 12.18 15.17
CA VAL A 253 14.28 12.62 14.62
C VAL A 253 14.08 13.78 13.63
N GLY A 254 12.91 13.88 13.01
CA GLY A 254 12.54 15.01 12.16
C GLY A 254 12.34 16.31 12.94
N SER A 255 12.83 17.43 12.40
CA SER A 255 12.36 18.75 12.84
C SER A 255 10.98 19.04 12.22
N GLU A 256 10.21 19.94 12.82
CA GLU A 256 8.91 20.38 12.27
C GLU A 256 9.02 20.87 10.80
N GLY A 257 10.13 21.53 10.47
CA GLY A 257 10.43 21.95 9.10
C GLY A 257 10.73 20.79 8.14
N PHE A 258 11.36 19.72 8.63
CA PHE A 258 11.54 18.49 7.85
C PHE A 258 10.21 17.78 7.60
N GLU A 259 9.37 17.62 8.63
CA GLU A 259 8.06 16.98 8.49
C GLU A 259 7.16 17.74 7.50
N LYS A 260 7.06 19.07 7.66
CA LYS A 260 6.30 19.92 6.72
C LYS A 260 6.86 19.88 5.30
N GLY A 261 8.18 19.92 5.13
CA GLY A 261 8.83 19.80 3.83
C GLY A 261 8.57 18.44 3.16
N ALA A 262 8.62 17.35 3.93
CA ALA A 262 8.36 16.00 3.44
C ALA A 262 6.88 15.79 3.08
N ILE A 263 5.95 16.39 3.83
CA ILE A 263 4.51 16.43 3.50
C ILE A 263 4.26 17.21 2.20
N VAL A 264 4.90 18.38 1.99
CA VAL A 264 4.80 19.12 0.72
C VAL A 264 5.33 18.30 -0.44
N ALA A 265 6.48 17.64 -0.28
CA ALA A 265 7.04 16.74 -1.28
C ALA A 265 6.08 15.58 -1.59
N TRP A 266 5.50 14.93 -0.57
CA TRP A 266 4.48 13.89 -0.74
C TRP A 266 3.30 14.41 -1.56
N CYS A 267 2.70 15.54 -1.18
CA CYS A 267 1.57 16.15 -1.90
C CYS A 267 1.90 16.39 -3.38
N ALA A 268 3.06 16.96 -3.69
CA ALA A 268 3.49 17.19 -5.07
C ALA A 268 3.66 15.87 -5.85
N LEU A 269 4.30 14.88 -5.25
CA LEU A 269 4.58 13.57 -5.88
C LEU A 269 3.31 12.73 -6.10
N ILE A 270 2.39 12.67 -5.12
CA ILE A 270 1.14 11.93 -5.27
C ILE A 270 0.20 12.59 -6.28
N ALA A 271 0.17 13.93 -6.34
CA ALA A 271 -0.60 14.67 -7.34
C ALA A 271 -0.03 14.46 -8.75
N ALA A 272 1.31 14.53 -8.91
CA ALA A 272 1.96 14.25 -10.18
C ALA A 272 1.71 12.81 -10.65
N PHE A 273 1.81 11.82 -9.75
CA PHE A 273 1.50 10.43 -10.04
C PHE A 273 0.05 10.25 -10.52
N ALA A 274 -0.93 10.75 -9.77
CA ALA A 274 -2.33 10.63 -10.12
C ALA A 274 -2.66 11.34 -11.45
N ALA A 275 -2.12 12.54 -11.69
CA ALA A 275 -2.33 13.27 -12.94
C ALA A 275 -1.73 12.52 -14.15
N ARG A 276 -0.51 11.99 -14.04
CA ARG A 276 0.17 11.28 -15.15
C ARG A 276 -0.54 9.99 -15.56
N LYS A 277 -1.32 9.36 -14.67
CA LYS A 277 -2.17 8.21 -15.05
C LYS A 277 -3.15 8.54 -16.18
N TYR A 278 -3.68 9.76 -16.26
CA TYR A 278 -4.61 10.15 -17.33
C TYR A 278 -3.95 10.27 -18.71
N THR A 279 -2.63 10.43 -18.77
CA THR A 279 -1.85 10.45 -20.02
C THR A 279 -1.30 9.08 -20.43
N GLN A 280 -1.47 8.05 -19.61
CA GLN A 280 -1.00 6.70 -19.88
C GLN A 280 -2.05 5.91 -20.69
N GLU A 281 -1.61 5.02 -21.58
CA GLU A 281 -2.52 4.13 -22.32
C GLU A 281 -3.13 3.09 -21.39
N VAL A 282 -4.36 2.63 -21.67
CA VAL A 282 -5.08 1.66 -20.82
C VAL A 282 -4.30 0.34 -20.69
N LYS A 283 -3.73 -0.15 -21.81
CA LYS A 283 -2.94 -1.39 -21.82
C LYS A 283 -1.73 -1.35 -20.85
N ASP A 284 -1.14 -0.18 -20.64
CA ASP A 284 0.06 -0.05 -19.80
C ASP A 284 -0.26 -0.10 -18.30
N ASP A 285 -1.52 0.15 -17.91
CA ASP A 285 -1.99 -0.08 -16.53
C ASP A 285 -2.32 -1.55 -16.25
N ILE A 286 -2.65 -2.32 -17.30
CA ILE A 286 -2.87 -3.77 -17.25
C ILE A 286 -1.52 -4.51 -17.23
N GLY A 287 -0.59 -4.11 -18.09
CA GLY A 287 0.61 -4.88 -18.40
C GLY A 287 0.30 -6.00 -19.38
N ASP A 288 1.14 -7.04 -19.42
CA ASP A 288 0.93 -8.21 -20.27
C ASP A 288 -0.20 -9.09 -19.73
N LYS A 289 -1.38 -8.97 -20.36
CA LYS A 289 -2.57 -9.74 -19.97
C LYS A 289 -2.37 -11.25 -20.08
N SER A 290 -1.51 -11.70 -21.00
CA SER A 290 -1.26 -13.13 -21.22
C SER A 290 -0.63 -13.82 -20.00
N VAL A 291 0.08 -13.08 -19.14
CA VAL A 291 0.64 -13.58 -17.88
C VAL A 291 -0.47 -13.95 -16.89
N PHE A 292 -1.51 -13.13 -16.78
CA PHE A 292 -2.66 -13.42 -15.92
C PHE A 292 -3.46 -14.61 -16.47
N ILE A 293 -3.74 -14.60 -17.78
CA ILE A 293 -4.43 -15.71 -18.48
C ILE A 293 -3.71 -17.03 -18.23
N PHE A 294 -2.38 -17.07 -18.35
CA PHE A 294 -1.60 -18.29 -18.12
C PHE A 294 -1.52 -18.68 -16.64
N ASN A 295 -1.45 -17.70 -15.71
CA ASN A 295 -1.37 -17.98 -14.28
C ASN A 295 -2.66 -18.61 -13.72
N ASP A 296 -3.82 -18.21 -14.26
CA ASP A 296 -5.15 -18.71 -13.89
C ASP A 296 -5.41 -20.17 -14.33
N LEU A 297 -4.61 -20.71 -15.26
CA LEU A 297 -4.67 -22.10 -15.69
C LEU A 297 -4.20 -23.07 -14.59
N SER A 298 -4.72 -24.29 -14.58
CA SER A 298 -4.18 -25.38 -13.76
C SER A 298 -2.79 -25.82 -14.25
N GLU A 299 -2.03 -26.49 -13.40
CA GLU A 299 -0.68 -26.98 -13.74
C GLU A 299 -0.66 -28.00 -14.89
N GLU A 300 -1.78 -28.70 -15.14
CA GLU A 300 -1.93 -29.58 -16.31
C GLU A 300 -2.19 -28.78 -17.58
N GLU A 301 -3.09 -27.79 -17.52
CA GLU A 301 -3.37 -26.88 -18.63
C GLU A 301 -2.14 -26.03 -19.01
N LYS A 302 -1.36 -25.54 -18.04
CA LYS A 302 -0.08 -24.84 -18.26
C LYS A 302 0.91 -25.72 -19.02
N ARG A 303 1.10 -26.97 -18.61
CA ARG A 303 1.98 -27.92 -19.31
C ARG A 303 1.50 -28.18 -20.74
N ALA A 304 0.21 -28.41 -20.92
CA ALA A 304 -0.38 -28.64 -22.24
C ALA A 304 -0.25 -27.41 -23.14
N TRP A 305 -0.42 -26.20 -22.59
CA TRP A 305 -0.22 -24.93 -23.27
C TRP A 305 1.23 -24.76 -23.73
N THR A 306 2.19 -24.93 -22.81
CA THR A 306 3.63 -24.82 -23.09
C THR A 306 4.09 -25.84 -24.15
N MET A 307 3.56 -27.07 -24.13
CA MET A 307 3.82 -28.07 -25.18
C MET A 307 3.24 -27.64 -26.54
N ARG A 308 1.99 -27.16 -26.60
CA ARG A 308 1.39 -26.64 -27.84
C ARG A 308 2.15 -25.42 -28.38
N ALA A 309 2.63 -24.53 -27.49
CA ALA A 309 3.43 -23.37 -27.87
C ALA A 309 4.75 -23.81 -28.53
N ARG A 310 5.44 -24.82 -27.98
CA ARG A 310 6.66 -25.38 -28.58
C ARG A 310 6.47 -25.88 -30.02
N GLU A 311 5.31 -26.46 -30.32
CA GLU A 311 4.98 -27.02 -31.64
C GLU A 311 4.49 -25.96 -32.63
N ARG A 312 3.70 -24.97 -32.17
CA ARG A 312 3.02 -23.98 -33.03
C ARG A 312 3.74 -22.64 -33.17
N ASP A 313 4.44 -22.20 -32.12
CA ASP A 313 5.14 -20.91 -32.04
C ASP A 313 6.47 -21.08 -31.28
N PRO A 314 7.49 -21.71 -31.91
CA PRO A 314 8.75 -22.03 -31.25
C PRO A 314 9.54 -20.78 -30.83
N VAL A 315 9.29 -19.63 -31.47
CA VAL A 315 9.91 -18.33 -31.10
C VAL A 315 9.31 -17.83 -29.78
N ARG A 316 7.98 -17.80 -29.64
CA ARG A 316 7.35 -17.45 -28.36
C ARG A 316 7.67 -18.48 -27.27
N PHE A 317 7.81 -19.76 -27.62
CA PHE A 317 8.28 -20.76 -26.66
C PHE A 317 9.69 -20.45 -26.14
N ALA A 318 10.65 -20.10 -27.01
CA ALA A 318 12.00 -19.69 -26.59
C ALA A 318 11.95 -18.48 -25.64
N ARG A 319 11.08 -17.49 -25.92
CA ARG A 319 10.80 -16.37 -25.01
C ARG A 319 10.24 -16.79 -23.65
N MET A 320 9.30 -17.73 -23.60
CA MET A 320 8.78 -18.29 -22.33
C MET A 320 9.88 -18.97 -21.52
N MET A 321 10.87 -19.57 -22.18
CA MET A 321 12.01 -20.24 -21.54
C MET A 321 13.15 -19.28 -21.15
N GLY A 322 13.12 -18.02 -21.60
CA GLY A 322 14.18 -17.04 -21.36
C GLY A 322 15.43 -17.27 -22.21
N GLU A 323 15.26 -17.78 -23.43
CA GLU A 323 16.35 -18.09 -24.38
C GLU A 323 16.67 -16.93 -25.36
N GLU A 324 16.17 -15.71 -25.09
CA GLU A 324 16.45 -14.45 -25.82
C GLU A 324 17.30 -13.45 -25.01
#